data_AF-A0A3M7C197-F1
#
_entry.id   AF-A0A3M7C197-F1
#
_cell.length_a   1.000
_cell.length_b   1.000
_cell.length_c   1.000
_cell.angle_alpha   90.00
_cell.angle_beta   90.00
_cell.angle_gamma   90.00
#
_symmetry.space_group_name_H-M   'P 1'
#
loop_
_entity.id
_entity.type
_entity.pdbx_description
1 polymer ?
#
loop_
_entity_poly.entity_id
_entity_poly.type
_entity_poly.pdbx_seq_one_letter_code
_entity_poly.pdbx_strand_id
1 'polypeptide(L)'
;MPVNVPKAEALKDLLSLKGKVVIITGASGPKGMGIEAARGCAEMGADVAITYASRAEGGLKNAEELSKTYGVKAKAYKCQVDKYESVEQLVKDVKAEFGKVDAFIANAGATADAGVLDGSVEAWNKVIQVDLNGTFHCAKAVGHLFKEQGHGSFVITSSMSGHIANFPQEQTSY
;
A
#
# COMPACT_ATOMS: atom_id res chain seq x y z
N MET A 1 -6.52 -22.52 -3.10
CA MET A 1 -7.84 -22.35 -2.46
C MET A 1 -8.80 -21.85 -3.53
N PRO A 2 -9.98 -22.44 -3.72
CA PRO A 2 -10.94 -21.95 -4.71
C PRO A 2 -11.29 -20.49 -4.38
N VAL A 3 -11.33 -19.63 -5.41
CA VAL A 3 -11.75 -18.23 -5.26
C VAL A 3 -13.24 -18.25 -4.96
N ASN A 4 -13.62 -17.84 -3.75
CA ASN A 4 -15.03 -17.75 -3.38
C ASN A 4 -15.70 -16.66 -4.21
N VAL A 5 -16.71 -17.03 -4.99
CA VAL A 5 -17.55 -16.07 -5.70
C VAL A 5 -18.28 -15.22 -4.65
N PRO A 6 -18.25 -13.88 -4.76
CA PRO A 6 -19.01 -13.02 -3.86
C PRO A 6 -20.49 -13.41 -3.84
N LYS A 7 -21.10 -13.46 -2.65
CA LYS A 7 -22.51 -13.82 -2.47
C LYS A 7 -23.48 -12.68 -2.83
N ALA A 8 -22.99 -11.45 -2.88
CA ALA A 8 -23.81 -10.29 -3.19
C ALA A 8 -24.06 -10.19 -4.70
N GLU A 9 -25.28 -9.82 -5.09
CA GLU A 9 -25.65 -9.65 -6.51
C GLU A 9 -25.58 -8.18 -6.94
N ALA A 10 -25.87 -7.24 -6.04
CA ALA A 10 -25.87 -5.82 -6.36
C ALA A 10 -24.43 -5.26 -6.36
N LEU A 11 -24.08 -4.52 -7.42
CA LEU A 11 -22.74 -3.94 -7.60
C LEU A 11 -22.27 -3.07 -6.42
N LYS A 12 -23.18 -2.28 -5.84
CA LYS A 12 -22.87 -1.44 -4.67
C LYS A 12 -22.40 -2.26 -3.46
N ASP A 13 -22.95 -3.47 -3.31
CA ASP A 13 -22.62 -4.36 -2.20
C ASP A 13 -21.33 -5.14 -2.49
N LEU A 14 -21.06 -5.43 -3.77
CA LEU A 14 -19.77 -5.96 -4.23
C LEU A 14 -18.61 -4.96 -4.00
N LEU A 15 -18.87 -3.66 -4.19
CA LEU A 15 -17.89 -2.60 -3.96
C LEU A 15 -17.75 -2.20 -2.48
N SER A 16 -18.76 -2.50 -1.65
CA SER A 16 -18.71 -2.11 -0.24
C SER A 16 -17.54 -2.80 0.49
N LEU A 17 -16.85 -1.99 1.28
CA LEU A 17 -15.77 -2.41 2.16
C LEU A 17 -16.14 -2.27 3.64
N LYS A 18 -17.43 -2.11 3.95
CA LYS A 18 -17.92 -2.02 5.33
C LYS A 18 -17.45 -3.21 6.15
N GLY A 19 -16.84 -2.92 7.30
CA GLY A 19 -16.29 -3.91 8.21
C GLY A 19 -15.04 -4.62 7.69
N LYS A 20 -14.39 -4.10 6.64
CA LYS A 20 -13.08 -4.55 6.16
C LYS A 20 -11.97 -3.59 6.56
N VAL A 21 -10.76 -4.11 6.70
CA VAL A 21 -9.55 -3.38 7.04
C VAL A 21 -8.58 -3.38 5.85
N VAL A 22 -8.13 -2.21 5.42
CA VAL A 22 -7.21 -2.04 4.30
C VAL A 22 -5.92 -1.37 4.75
N ILE A 23 -4.78 -1.98 4.44
CA ILE A 23 -3.46 -1.34 4.59
C ILE A 23 -3.09 -0.65 3.28
N ILE A 24 -2.66 0.62 3.32
CA ILE A 24 -2.18 1.36 2.15
C ILE A 24 -0.82 1.98 2.45
N THR A 25 0.18 1.60 1.67
CA THR A 25 1.53 2.18 1.80
C THR A 25 1.68 3.47 0.99
N GLY A 26 2.50 4.41 1.48
CA GLY A 26 2.83 5.64 0.74
C GLY A 26 1.70 6.69 0.69
N ALA A 27 0.77 6.67 1.65
CA ALA A 27 -0.37 7.59 1.73
C ALA A 27 -0.10 8.80 2.66
N SER A 28 1.11 9.35 2.63
CA SER A 28 1.56 10.41 3.55
C SER A 28 1.54 11.83 2.96
N GLY A 29 1.26 11.97 1.66
CA GLY A 29 1.11 13.27 0.99
C GLY A 29 -0.35 13.74 0.96
N PRO A 30 -0.62 15.06 0.86
CA PRO A 30 -2.00 15.58 0.77
C PRO A 30 -2.70 15.20 -0.55
N LYS A 31 -1.90 14.83 -1.56
CA LYS A 31 -2.29 14.34 -2.87
C LYS A 31 -1.34 13.19 -3.25
N GLY A 32 -1.82 12.21 -4.01
CA GLY A 32 -1.04 11.06 -4.48
C GLY A 32 -1.85 9.77 -4.50
N MET A 33 -1.36 8.76 -5.20
CA MET A 33 -2.08 7.49 -5.38
C MET A 33 -2.47 6.82 -4.05
N GLY A 34 -1.57 6.84 -3.07
CA GLY A 34 -1.82 6.23 -1.76
C GLY A 34 -2.96 6.90 -0.99
N ILE A 35 -3.01 8.24 -0.94
CA ILE A 35 -4.08 8.93 -0.21
C ILE A 35 -5.42 8.83 -0.96
N GLU A 36 -5.42 8.83 -2.29
CA GLU A 36 -6.67 8.63 -3.06
C GLU A 36 -7.19 7.19 -2.95
N ALA A 37 -6.30 6.19 -2.93
CA ALA A 37 -6.70 4.82 -2.63
C ALA A 37 -7.31 4.69 -1.23
N ALA A 38 -6.73 5.36 -0.23
CA ALA A 38 -7.27 5.39 1.12
C ALA A 38 -8.64 6.10 1.18
N ARG A 39 -8.82 7.22 0.48
CA ARG A 39 -10.10 7.94 0.36
C ARG A 39 -11.17 7.06 -0.27
N GLY A 40 -10.87 6.42 -1.40
CA GLY A 40 -11.80 5.51 -2.08
C GLY A 40 -12.19 4.31 -1.21
N CYS A 41 -11.23 3.72 -0.47
CA CYS A 41 -11.52 2.63 0.46
C CYS A 41 -12.39 3.10 1.64
N ALA A 42 -12.06 4.24 2.24
CA ALA A 42 -12.79 4.83 3.34
C ALA A 42 -14.22 5.23 2.94
N GLU A 43 -14.41 5.78 1.73
CA GLU A 43 -15.72 6.11 1.16
C GLU A 43 -16.60 4.86 1.00
N MET A 44 -15.99 3.71 0.68
CA MET A 44 -16.69 2.42 0.63
C MET A 44 -16.91 1.80 2.02
N GLY A 45 -16.50 2.48 3.10
CA GLY A 45 -16.72 2.11 4.50
C GLY A 45 -15.63 1.24 5.12
N ALA A 46 -14.45 1.16 4.51
CA ALA A 46 -13.32 0.44 5.10
C ALA A 46 -12.68 1.20 6.26
N ASP A 47 -12.24 0.47 7.28
CA ASP A 47 -11.22 0.96 8.18
C ASP A 47 -9.86 0.93 7.48
N VAL A 48 -9.04 1.97 7.64
CA VAL A 48 -7.80 2.14 6.86
C VAL A 48 -6.57 2.36 7.72
N ALA A 49 -5.53 1.58 7.46
CA ALA A 49 -4.20 1.76 8.03
C ALA A 49 -3.27 2.31 6.94
N ILE A 50 -2.89 3.57 7.06
CA ILE A 50 -2.01 4.23 6.08
C ILE A 50 -0.57 4.28 6.58
N THR A 51 0.40 4.26 5.67
CA THR A 51 1.81 4.36 6.06
C THR A 51 2.52 5.60 5.55
N TYR A 52 3.52 6.02 6.33
CA TYR A 52 4.51 7.01 5.95
C TYR A 52 5.92 6.44 6.15
N ALA A 53 6.87 6.82 5.29
CA ALA A 53 8.27 6.45 5.46
C ALA A 53 8.98 7.39 6.46
N SER A 54 8.98 8.69 6.15
CA SER A 54 9.68 9.72 6.94
C SER A 54 8.80 10.90 7.36
N ARG A 55 7.72 11.20 6.62
CA ARG A 55 6.84 12.36 6.85
C ARG A 55 5.65 11.99 7.75
N ALA A 56 5.91 11.87 9.05
CA ALA A 56 4.88 11.50 10.04
C ALA A 56 3.71 12.49 10.06
N GLU A 57 3.99 13.79 10.04
CA GLU A 57 2.97 14.85 10.10
C GLU A 57 1.90 14.70 9.01
N GLY A 58 2.32 14.48 7.75
CA GLY A 58 1.38 14.30 6.64
C GLY A 58 0.56 13.01 6.77
N GLY A 59 1.17 11.90 7.19
CA GLY A 59 0.46 10.66 7.45
C GLY A 59 -0.57 10.78 8.58
N LEU A 60 -0.19 11.39 9.71
CA LEU A 60 -1.09 11.60 10.85
C LEU A 60 -2.27 12.49 10.47
N LYS A 61 -2.01 13.61 9.78
CA LYS A 61 -3.04 14.52 9.29
C LYS A 61 -4.01 13.81 8.35
N ASN A 62 -3.51 13.04 7.39
CA ASN A 62 -4.35 12.28 6.48
C ASN A 62 -5.26 11.26 7.22
N ALA A 63 -4.75 10.55 8.24
CA ALA A 63 -5.55 9.61 9.01
C ALA A 63 -6.67 10.31 9.80
N GLU A 64 -6.39 11.47 10.38
CA GLU A 64 -7.40 12.29 11.05
C GLU A 64 -8.48 12.76 10.06
N GLU A 65 -8.09 13.27 8.90
CA GLU A 65 -9.01 13.72 7.85
C GLU A 65 -9.88 12.56 7.32
N LEU A 66 -9.30 11.38 7.10
CA LEU A 66 -10.05 10.19 6.68
C LEU A 66 -11.11 9.80 7.72
N SER A 67 -10.73 9.76 9.00
CA SER A 67 -11.66 9.42 10.08
C SER A 67 -12.80 10.44 10.16
N LYS A 68 -12.47 11.74 10.11
CA LYS A 68 -13.44 12.83 10.22
C LYS A 68 -14.40 12.90 9.04
N THR A 69 -13.92 12.71 7.83
CA THR A 69 -14.71 12.86 6.61
C THR A 69 -15.61 11.67 6.35
N TYR A 70 -15.11 10.44 6.56
CA TYR A 70 -15.84 9.22 6.18
C TYR A 70 -16.44 8.45 7.37
N GLY A 71 -16.10 8.82 8.61
CA GLY A 71 -16.63 8.17 9.81
C GLY A 71 -16.10 6.74 10.02
N VAL A 72 -14.93 6.42 9.46
CA VAL A 72 -14.25 5.13 9.60
C VAL A 72 -13.09 5.23 10.60
N LYS A 73 -12.57 4.09 11.08
CA LYS A 73 -11.32 4.08 11.85
C LYS A 73 -10.14 4.23 10.88
N ALA A 74 -9.36 5.29 11.01
CA ALA A 74 -8.11 5.45 10.29
C ALA A 74 -6.92 5.71 11.21
N LYS A 75 -5.78 5.09 10.93
CA LYS A 75 -4.54 5.28 11.70
C LYS A 75 -3.31 5.25 10.80
N ALA A 76 -2.33 6.11 11.13
CA ALA A 76 -1.07 6.17 10.41
C ALA A 76 0.05 5.41 11.13
N TYR A 77 0.87 4.72 10.34
CA TYR A 77 1.99 3.91 10.81
C TYR A 77 3.29 4.30 10.10
N LYS A 78 4.41 4.26 10.83
CA LYS A 78 5.72 4.36 10.19
C LYS A 78 6.05 3.02 9.53
N CYS A 79 6.38 3.02 8.25
CA CYS A 79 6.82 1.82 7.55
C CYS A 79 7.87 2.16 6.48
N GLN A 80 9.00 1.47 6.55
CA GLN A 80 10.08 1.48 5.56
C GLN A 80 10.00 0.18 4.77
N VAL A 81 9.40 0.22 3.58
CA VAL A 81 9.16 -0.99 2.77
C VAL A 81 10.45 -1.67 2.34
N ASP A 82 11.55 -0.94 2.25
CA ASP A 82 12.90 -1.44 2.01
C ASP A 82 13.45 -2.34 3.13
N LYS A 83 12.74 -2.47 4.26
CA LYS A 83 13.13 -3.31 5.41
C LYS A 83 12.02 -4.28 5.76
N TYR A 84 12.27 -5.58 5.60
CA TYR A 84 11.27 -6.62 5.84
C TYR A 84 10.68 -6.55 7.26
N GLU A 85 11.52 -6.34 8.28
CA GLU A 85 11.11 -6.27 9.68
C GLU A 85 10.14 -5.12 9.94
N SER A 86 10.31 -3.99 9.23
CA SER A 86 9.40 -2.85 9.34
C SER A 86 8.02 -3.19 8.80
N VAL A 87 7.95 -3.96 7.70
CA VAL A 87 6.68 -4.35 7.08
C VAL A 87 6.00 -5.48 7.87
N GLU A 88 6.79 -6.40 8.41
CA GLU A 88 6.29 -7.44 9.30
C GLU A 88 5.68 -6.84 10.57
N GLN A 89 6.35 -5.85 11.17
CA GLN A 89 5.83 -5.14 12.34
C GLN A 89 4.56 -4.36 12.02
N LEU A 90 4.49 -3.69 10.86
CA LEU A 90 3.27 -3.02 10.40
C LEU A 90 2.07 -3.97 10.38
N VAL A 91 2.22 -5.16 9.77
CA VAL A 91 1.12 -6.13 9.69
C VAL A 91 0.70 -6.62 11.08
N LYS A 92 1.65 -6.88 11.98
CA LYS A 92 1.36 -7.25 13.37
C LYS A 92 0.59 -6.15 14.11
N ASP A 93 1.05 -4.91 14.01
CA ASP A 93 0.43 -3.77 14.70
C ASP A 93 -0.98 -3.47 14.18
N VAL A 94 -1.19 -3.58 12.86
CA VAL A 94 -2.51 -3.42 12.27
C VAL A 94 -3.44 -4.56 12.68
N LYS A 95 -2.98 -5.82 12.64
CA LYS A 95 -3.78 -6.96 13.12
C LYS A 95 -4.16 -6.80 14.59
N ALA A 96 -3.24 -6.34 15.45
CA ALA A 96 -3.53 -6.13 16.86
C ALA A 96 -4.55 -5.01 17.11
N GLU A 97 -4.49 -3.92 16.34
CA GLU A 97 -5.32 -2.73 16.53
C GLU A 97 -6.70 -2.82 15.82
N PHE A 98 -6.76 -3.48 14.67
CA PHE A 98 -7.96 -3.59 13.83
C PHE A 98 -8.55 -5.01 13.83
N GLY A 99 -7.86 -5.99 14.43
CA GLY A 99 -8.28 -7.39 14.53
C GLY A 99 -7.94 -8.24 13.29
N LYS A 100 -7.83 -7.63 12.12
CA LYS A 100 -7.63 -8.33 10.83
C LYS A 100 -7.03 -7.42 9.76
N VAL A 101 -6.67 -8.01 8.63
CA VAL A 101 -6.37 -7.30 7.38
C VAL A 101 -7.12 -8.00 6.26
N ASP A 102 -7.98 -7.29 5.53
CA ASP A 102 -8.75 -7.86 4.42
C ASP A 102 -8.11 -7.52 3.06
N ALA A 103 -7.45 -6.36 2.95
CA ALA A 103 -6.71 -5.98 1.76
C ALA A 103 -5.42 -5.21 2.09
N PHE A 104 -4.44 -5.31 1.19
CA PHE A 104 -3.19 -4.56 1.28
C PHE A 104 -2.84 -3.98 -0.10
N ILE A 105 -2.60 -2.67 -0.13
CA ILE A 105 -2.20 -1.91 -1.32
C ILE A 105 -0.73 -1.50 -1.17
N ALA A 106 0.15 -2.21 -1.86
CA ALA A 106 1.59 -1.93 -1.95
C ALA A 106 1.82 -0.85 -3.01
N ASN A 107 2.15 0.37 -2.57
CA ASN A 107 2.18 1.58 -3.38
C ASN A 107 3.36 2.52 -3.04
N ALA A 108 4.09 2.30 -1.94
CA ALA A 108 5.31 3.06 -1.70
C ALA A 108 6.33 2.78 -2.82
N GLY A 109 6.87 3.83 -3.43
CA GLY A 109 7.81 3.72 -4.55
C GLY A 109 8.86 4.83 -4.55
N ALA A 110 9.92 4.63 -5.33
CA ALA A 110 11.06 5.52 -5.50
C ALA A 110 11.30 5.79 -6.99
N THR A 111 11.53 7.05 -7.35
CA THR A 111 11.85 7.42 -8.73
C THR A 111 13.33 7.25 -9.02
N ALA A 112 13.65 6.92 -10.27
CA ALA A 112 14.99 7.08 -10.82
C ALA A 112 15.13 8.47 -11.45
N ASP A 113 16.27 9.12 -11.22
CA ASP A 113 16.54 10.48 -11.70
C ASP A 113 17.49 10.52 -12.92
N ALA A 114 18.04 9.37 -13.33
CA ALA A 114 18.96 9.24 -14.46
C ALA A 114 18.89 7.85 -15.11
N GLY A 115 19.33 7.77 -16.37
CA GLY A 115 19.52 6.51 -17.08
C GLY A 115 20.68 5.67 -16.52
N VAL A 116 20.79 4.41 -16.94
CA VAL A 116 21.73 3.44 -16.35
C VAL A 116 23.22 3.80 -16.53
N LEU A 117 23.57 4.59 -17.55
CA LEU A 117 24.96 4.99 -17.80
C LEU A 117 25.41 6.13 -16.88
N ASP A 118 24.49 7.04 -16.55
CA ASP A 118 24.77 8.23 -15.72
C ASP A 118 24.46 7.98 -14.24
N GLY A 119 23.56 7.04 -13.95
CA GLY A 119 23.18 6.63 -12.60
C GLY A 119 24.26 5.81 -11.92
N SER A 120 24.38 5.95 -10.59
CA SER A 120 25.26 5.10 -9.80
C SER A 120 24.62 3.74 -9.49
N VAL A 121 25.46 2.75 -9.19
CA VAL A 121 25.00 1.43 -8.68
C VAL A 121 24.19 1.59 -7.40
N GLU A 122 24.51 2.57 -6.56
CA GLU A 122 23.75 2.89 -5.35
C GLU A 122 22.33 3.38 -5.69
N ALA A 123 22.19 4.28 -6.67
CA ALA A 123 20.90 4.78 -7.12
C ALA A 123 20.03 3.64 -7.69
N TRP A 124 20.62 2.76 -8.51
CA TRP A 124 19.96 1.55 -9.01
C TRP A 124 19.44 0.67 -7.87
N ASN A 125 20.33 0.32 -6.93
CA ASN A 125 19.99 -0.56 -5.82
C ASN A 125 18.91 0.05 -4.93
N LYS A 126 18.89 1.37 -4.74
CA LYS A 126 17.85 2.05 -3.97
C LYS A 126 16.47 1.87 -4.60
N VAL A 127 16.33 2.05 -5.92
CA VAL A 127 15.04 1.88 -6.60
C VAL A 127 14.59 0.42 -6.53
N ILE A 128 15.47 -0.53 -6.88
CA ILE A 128 15.17 -1.97 -6.79
C ILE A 128 14.78 -2.39 -5.36
N GLN A 129 15.47 -1.86 -4.35
CA GLN A 129 15.21 -2.20 -2.97
C GLN A 129 13.84 -1.69 -2.50
N VAL A 130 13.42 -0.51 -2.92
CA VAL A 130 12.12 0.07 -2.55
C VAL A 130 10.98 -0.56 -3.36
N ASP A 131 11.11 -0.57 -4.69
CA ASP A 131 9.96 -0.83 -5.58
C ASP A 131 9.73 -2.33 -5.78
N LEU A 132 10.80 -3.10 -6.00
CA LEU A 132 10.72 -4.54 -6.19
C LEU A 132 10.77 -5.28 -4.84
N ASN A 133 11.86 -5.12 -4.09
CA ASN A 133 12.03 -5.86 -2.84
C ASN A 133 11.05 -5.39 -1.76
N GLY A 134 10.72 -4.09 -1.72
CA GLY A 134 9.71 -3.58 -0.78
C GLY A 134 8.30 -4.11 -1.06
N THR A 135 7.92 -4.26 -2.33
CA THR A 135 6.67 -4.95 -2.71
C THR A 135 6.71 -6.42 -2.29
N PHE A 136 7.83 -7.11 -2.49
CA PHE A 136 8.03 -8.48 -1.99
C PHE A 136 7.89 -8.56 -0.46
N HIS A 137 8.46 -7.62 0.30
CA HIS A 137 8.32 -7.59 1.76
C HIS A 137 6.85 -7.44 2.18
N CYS A 138 6.10 -6.57 1.50
CA CYS A 138 4.66 -6.40 1.72
C CYS A 138 3.90 -7.70 1.46
N ALA A 139 4.12 -8.32 0.31
CA ALA A 139 3.47 -9.56 -0.08
C ALA A 139 3.79 -10.69 0.91
N LYS A 140 5.06 -10.83 1.31
CA LYS A 140 5.51 -11.84 2.27
C LYS A 140 4.86 -11.63 3.64
N ALA A 141 4.92 -10.42 4.19
CA ALA A 141 4.41 -10.11 5.52
C ALA A 141 2.89 -10.34 5.61
N VAL A 142 2.11 -9.78 4.68
CA VAL A 142 0.65 -9.93 4.71
C VAL A 142 0.20 -11.32 4.25
N GLY A 143 0.98 -11.98 3.38
CA GLY A 143 0.68 -13.33 2.90
C GLY A 143 0.63 -14.37 4.00
N HIS A 144 1.48 -14.24 5.03
CA HIS A 144 1.41 -15.09 6.23
C HIS A 144 0.05 -14.94 6.95
N LEU A 145 -0.44 -13.71 7.09
CA LEU A 145 -1.73 -13.42 7.71
C LEU A 145 -2.90 -13.89 6.83
N PHE A 146 -2.87 -13.64 5.52
CA PHE A 146 -3.91 -14.10 4.60
C PHE A 146 -4.02 -15.63 4.55
N LYS A 147 -2.88 -16.33 4.68
CA LYS A 147 -2.87 -17.79 4.79
C LYS A 147 -3.55 -18.27 6.08
N GLU A 148 -3.32 -17.59 7.20
CA GLU A 148 -3.95 -17.90 8.49
C GLU A 148 -5.47 -17.64 8.46
N GLN A 149 -5.90 -16.50 7.90
CA GLN A 149 -7.31 -16.11 7.81
C GLN A 149 -8.08 -16.89 6.74
N GLY A 150 -7.39 -17.48 5.76
CA GLY A 150 -8.01 -18.15 4.61
C GLY A 150 -8.58 -17.20 3.54
N HIS A 151 -8.36 -15.89 3.67
CA HIS A 151 -8.77 -14.87 2.71
C HIS A 151 -7.84 -13.64 2.74
N GLY A 152 -7.87 -12.87 1.65
CA GLY A 152 -7.17 -11.60 1.54
C GLY A 152 -7.08 -11.13 0.08
N SER A 153 -6.91 -9.82 -0.13
CA SER A 153 -6.68 -9.22 -1.44
C SER A 153 -5.39 -8.40 -1.43
N PHE A 154 -4.45 -8.73 -2.33
CA PHE A 154 -3.19 -8.00 -2.45
C PHE A 154 -3.17 -7.24 -3.77
N VAL A 155 -3.02 -5.92 -3.69
CA VAL A 155 -2.96 -5.03 -4.85
C VAL A 155 -1.59 -4.38 -4.89
N ILE A 156 -0.92 -4.48 -6.04
CA ILE A 156 0.38 -3.85 -6.28
C ILE A 156 0.16 -2.68 -7.22
N THR A 157 0.55 -1.48 -6.80
CA THR A 157 0.70 -0.35 -7.71
C THR A 157 2.00 -0.56 -8.48
N SER A 158 1.91 -1.15 -9.67
CA SER A 158 3.02 -1.21 -10.63
C SER A 158 3.08 0.10 -11.44
N SER A 159 3.61 0.06 -12.66
CA SER A 159 3.62 1.19 -13.58
C SER A 159 3.55 0.71 -15.03
N MET A 160 3.12 1.59 -15.94
CA MET A 160 3.33 1.37 -17.38
C MET A 160 4.81 1.19 -17.72
N SER A 161 5.72 1.75 -16.90
CA SER A 161 7.18 1.60 -17.03
C SER A 161 7.66 0.14 -16.91
N GLY A 162 6.87 -0.74 -16.27
CA GLY A 162 7.14 -2.18 -16.29
C GLY A 162 6.87 -2.84 -17.65
N HIS A 163 6.24 -2.13 -18.59
CA HIS A 163 5.89 -2.61 -19.93
C HIS A 163 6.63 -1.88 -21.06
N ILE A 164 7.05 -0.63 -20.82
CA ILE A 164 7.71 0.22 -21.82
C ILE A 164 8.85 1.00 -21.18
N ALA A 165 9.80 1.49 -21.99
CA ALA A 165 10.74 2.51 -21.55
C ALA A 165 10.13 3.90 -21.77
N ASN A 166 10.06 4.72 -20.72
CA ASN A 166 9.58 6.09 -20.79
C ASN A 166 10.49 6.96 -21.69
N PHE A 167 9.92 7.98 -22.32
CA PHE A 167 10.65 8.99 -23.10
C PHE A 167 10.07 10.39 -22.81
N PRO A 168 10.91 11.45 -22.67
CA PRO A 168 12.37 11.46 -22.79
C PRO A 168 13.11 11.06 -21.50
N GLN A 169 12.40 10.79 -20.41
CA GLN A 169 13.01 10.46 -19.12
C GLN A 169 13.46 9.00 -19.09
N GLU A 170 14.77 8.77 -19.10
CA GLU A 170 15.35 7.44 -19.00
C GLU A 170 15.31 6.94 -17.55
N GLN A 171 14.37 6.06 -17.21
CA GLN A 171 14.17 5.52 -15.86
C GLN A 171 14.31 3.99 -15.85
N THR A 172 15.49 3.47 -16.20
CA THR A 172 15.70 2.04 -16.46
C THR A 172 15.45 1.12 -15.25
N SER A 173 15.63 1.61 -14.02
CA SER A 173 15.45 0.82 -12.79
C SER A 173 14.03 0.84 -12.21
N TYR A 174 13.13 1.64 -12.81
CA TYR A 174 11.77 1.91 -12.32
C TYR A 174 10.73 0.91 -12.84
#